data_AF-A0A3D4NC44-F1
#
_entry.id   AF-A0A3D4NC44-F1
#
_cell.length_a   1.000
_cell.length_b   1.000
_cell.length_c   1.000
_cell.angle_alpha   90.00
_cell.angle_beta   90.00
_cell.angle_gamma   90.00
#
_symmetry.space_group_name_H-M   'P 1'
#
loop_
_entity.id
_entity.type
_entity.pdbx_description
1 polymer ?
#
loop_
_entity_poly.entity_id
_entity_poly.type
_entity_poly.pdbx_seq_one_letter_code
_entity_poly.pdbx_strand_id
1 'polypeptide(L)'
;MYIFIMIIKGKSKGSIMDFIQILKLIAVVVTLLTGLYSLLQPKRIKGFTGLEASSPRATTEIRAVMGGTFVGLGIAALVFPMREVFLMLGITYAAIGAIRGVSMVLDRSMEKSNVISLVTEVILVVILVL
;
A
#
# COMPACT_ATOMS: atom_id res chain seq x y z
N MET A 1 18.07 -9.03 8.35
CA MET A 1 19.52 -8.88 8.58
C MET A 1 20.25 -8.29 7.38
N TYR A 2 20.01 -8.75 6.15
CA TYR A 2 20.62 -8.21 4.92
C TYR A 2 20.28 -6.73 4.63
N ILE A 3 19.03 -6.30 4.85
CA ILE A 3 18.58 -4.91 4.66
C ILE A 3 19.31 -3.95 5.61
N PHE A 4 19.47 -4.35 6.89
CA PHE A 4 20.20 -3.56 7.89
C PHE A 4 21.69 -3.45 7.56
N ILE A 5 22.27 -4.49 6.96
CA ILE A 5 23.66 -4.50 6.49
C ILE A 5 23.85 -3.62 5.25
N MET A 6 22.86 -3.54 4.34
CA MET A 6 22.91 -2.62 3.20
C MET A 6 22.84 -1.15 3.61
N ILE A 7 21.98 -0.83 4.59
CA ILE A 7 21.87 0.52 5.16
C ILE A 7 23.20 0.97 5.80
N ILE A 8 23.96 0.03 6.38
CA ILE A 8 25.26 0.33 7.02
C ILE A 8 26.45 0.27 6.04
N LYS A 9 26.38 -0.54 4.96
CA LYS A 9 27.48 -0.71 3.99
C LYS A 9 27.38 0.19 2.75
N GLY A 10 26.36 1.05 2.64
CA GLY A 10 26.14 1.97 1.52
C GLY A 10 27.15 3.12 1.47
N LYS A 11 28.29 2.88 0.81
CA LYS A 11 29.30 3.86 0.44
C LYS A 11 28.68 4.92 -0.50
N SER A 12 28.59 6.17 -0.03
CA SER A 12 28.36 7.42 -0.78
C SER A 12 27.67 7.29 -2.16
N LYS A 13 26.34 7.17 -2.16
CA LYS A 13 25.51 7.56 -3.31
C LYS A 13 24.52 8.61 -2.81
N GLY A 14 24.86 9.87 -3.08
CA GLY A 14 24.09 11.11 -2.82
C GLY A 14 22.88 11.00 -1.89
N SER A 15 22.93 11.69 -0.74
CA SER A 15 21.92 11.70 0.34
C SER A 15 20.44 11.64 -0.09
N ILE A 16 20.09 12.24 -1.23
CA ILE A 16 18.74 12.22 -1.81
C ILE A 16 18.30 10.82 -2.25
N MET A 17 19.17 10.03 -2.86
CA MET A 17 18.85 8.68 -3.34
C MET A 17 18.60 7.72 -2.18
N ASP A 18 19.41 7.84 -1.13
CA ASP A 18 19.23 7.09 0.12
C ASP A 18 17.94 7.52 0.84
N PHE A 19 17.59 8.81 0.82
CA PHE A 19 16.34 9.30 1.39
C PHE A 19 15.11 8.76 0.66
N ILE A 20 15.10 8.75 -0.67
CA ILE A 20 14.00 8.18 -1.47
C ILE A 20 13.83 6.68 -1.20
N GLN A 21 14.93 5.93 -1.06
CA GLN A 21 14.90 4.51 -0.68
C GLN A 21 14.22 4.29 0.67
N ILE A 22 14.50 5.14 1.66
CA ILE A 22 13.84 5.09 2.97
C ILE A 22 12.33 5.34 2.81
N LEU A 23 11.94 6.34 2.02
CA LEU A 23 10.52 6.61 1.76
C LEU A 23 9.82 5.43 1.09
N LYS A 24 10.46 4.78 0.11
CA LYS A 24 9.93 3.55 -0.52
C LYS A 24 9.71 2.44 0.49
N LEU A 25 10.66 2.24 1.40
CA LEU A 25 10.53 1.25 2.44
C LEU A 25 9.36 1.58 3.40
N ILE A 26 9.18 2.85 3.74
CA ILE A 26 8.02 3.30 4.52
C ILE A 26 6.72 2.99 3.77
N ALA A 27 6.63 3.29 2.47
CA ALA A 27 5.47 2.97 1.64
C ALA A 27 5.16 1.45 1.62
N VAL A 28 6.19 0.62 1.53
CA VAL A 28 6.05 -0.85 1.62
C VAL A 28 5.54 -1.29 3.00
N VAL A 29 6.07 -0.71 4.08
CA VAL A 29 5.60 -1.01 5.44
C VAL A 29 4.14 -0.59 5.63
N VAL A 30 3.75 0.58 5.14
CA VAL A 30 2.34 1.03 5.16
C VAL A 30 1.44 0.05 4.40
N THR A 31 1.86 -0.39 3.21
CA THR A 31 1.15 -1.39 2.41
C THR A 31 0.94 -2.68 3.21
N LEU A 32 2.03 -3.21 3.77
CA LEU A 32 2.02 -4.44 4.55
C LEU A 32 1.12 -4.33 5.80
N LEU A 33 1.19 -3.21 6.52
CA LEU A 33 0.37 -2.96 7.70
C LEU A 33 -1.11 -2.82 7.36
N THR A 34 -1.46 -2.17 6.26
CA THR A 34 -2.86 -2.10 5.78
C THR A 34 -3.41 -3.49 5.46
N GLY A 35 -2.60 -4.33 4.79
CA GLY A 35 -2.94 -5.73 4.53
C GLY A 35 -3.11 -6.53 5.83
N LEU A 36 -2.14 -6.43 6.73
CA LEU A 36 -2.18 -7.16 8.00
C LEU A 36 -3.37 -6.72 8.87
N TYR A 37 -3.68 -5.42 8.89
CA TYR A 37 -4.85 -4.90 9.57
C TYR A 37 -6.15 -5.47 8.99
N SER A 38 -6.28 -5.51 7.66
CA SER A 38 -7.44 -6.08 6.98
C SER A 38 -7.58 -7.60 7.20
N LEU A 39 -6.45 -8.30 7.29
CA LEU A 39 -6.39 -9.74 7.57
C LEU A 39 -6.80 -10.07 9.01
N LEU A 40 -6.22 -9.36 9.98
CA LEU A 40 -6.37 -9.64 11.41
C LEU A 40 -7.64 -9.03 12.01
N GLN A 41 -8.09 -7.88 11.50
CA GLN A 41 -9.21 -7.10 12.05
C GLN A 41 -10.28 -6.78 10.98
N PRO A 42 -10.82 -7.76 10.23
CA PRO A 42 -11.71 -7.53 9.10
C PRO A 42 -13.03 -6.82 9.46
N LYS A 43 -13.48 -6.87 10.71
CA LYS A 43 -14.70 -6.16 11.15
C LYS A 43 -14.47 -4.66 11.36
N ARG A 44 -13.22 -4.22 11.53
CA ARG A 44 -12.88 -2.83 11.84
C ARG A 44 -12.56 -1.99 10.59
N ILE A 45 -12.48 -2.63 9.42
CA ILE A 45 -12.14 -1.93 8.19
C ILE A 45 -13.27 -1.11 7.58
N LYS A 46 -14.51 -1.31 8.05
CA LYS A 46 -15.71 -0.62 7.53
C LYS A 46 -15.55 0.90 7.56
N GLY A 47 -14.92 1.45 8.60
CA GLY A 47 -14.74 2.90 8.75
C GLY A 47 -13.87 3.55 7.66
N PHE A 48 -12.95 2.80 7.04
CA PHE A 48 -12.08 3.34 5.99
C PHE A 48 -12.39 2.82 4.58
N THR A 49 -12.94 1.61 4.45
CA THR A 49 -13.28 1.00 3.15
C THR A 49 -14.76 1.05 2.78
N GLY A 50 -15.65 1.24 3.76
CA GLY A 50 -17.08 0.96 3.60
C GLY A 50 -17.44 -0.54 3.57
N LEU A 51 -16.45 -1.45 3.50
CA LEU A 51 -16.68 -2.89 3.45
C LEU A 51 -17.12 -3.42 4.81
N GLU A 52 -18.22 -4.17 4.80
CA GLU A 52 -18.77 -4.79 6.00
C GLU A 52 -18.55 -6.30 5.98
N ALA A 53 -17.96 -6.82 7.06
CA ALA A 53 -17.83 -8.26 7.31
C ALA A 53 -19.18 -8.87 7.75
N SER A 54 -20.19 -8.78 6.88
CA SER A 54 -21.60 -9.13 7.14
C SER A 54 -21.86 -10.64 7.21
N SER A 55 -20.94 -11.46 6.71
CA SER A 55 -21.05 -12.93 6.71
C SER A 55 -19.66 -13.58 6.83
N PRO A 56 -19.59 -14.89 7.12
CA PRO A 56 -18.34 -15.64 7.06
C PRO A 56 -17.67 -15.53 5.69
N ARG A 57 -18.44 -15.54 4.58
CA ARG A 57 -17.89 -15.36 3.24
C ARG A 57 -17.33 -13.96 3.03
N ALA A 58 -18.05 -12.91 3.42
CA ALA A 58 -17.57 -11.53 3.31
C ALA A 58 -16.28 -11.32 4.15
N THR A 59 -16.20 -11.94 5.32
CA THR A 59 -14.99 -11.93 6.15
C THR A 59 -13.80 -12.55 5.43
N THR A 60 -14.03 -13.69 4.75
CA THR A 60 -12.99 -14.35 3.95
C THR A 60 -12.56 -13.49 2.77
N GLU A 61 -13.48 -12.84 2.06
CA GLU A 61 -13.15 -11.92 0.96
C GLU A 61 -12.30 -10.74 1.44
N ILE A 62 -12.66 -10.12 2.56
CA ILE A 62 -11.85 -9.05 3.16
C ILE A 62 -10.45 -9.56 3.49
N ARG A 63 -10.33 -10.73 4.13
CA ARG A 63 -9.03 -11.31 4.48
C ARG A 63 -8.19 -11.66 3.26
N ALA A 64 -8.79 -12.25 2.23
CA ALA A 64 -8.09 -12.72 1.05
C ALA A 64 -7.71 -11.56 0.12
N VAL A 65 -8.68 -10.73 -0.27
CA VAL A 65 -8.50 -9.70 -1.31
C VAL A 65 -7.93 -8.42 -0.72
N MET A 66 -8.41 -7.93 0.42
CA MET A 66 -7.80 -6.76 1.07
C MET A 66 -6.56 -7.15 1.85
N GLY A 67 -6.65 -8.20 2.68
CA GLY A 67 -5.53 -8.64 3.49
C GLY A 67 -4.40 -9.27 2.67
N GLY A 68 -4.68 -10.41 2.03
CA GLY A 68 -3.71 -11.22 1.32
C GLY A 68 -2.99 -10.47 0.21
N THR A 69 -3.70 -9.68 -0.60
CA THR A 69 -3.09 -8.88 -1.68
C THR A 69 -2.07 -7.89 -1.15
N PHE A 70 -2.44 -7.03 -0.18
CA PHE A 70 -1.52 -6.02 0.35
C PHE A 70 -0.37 -6.65 1.15
N VAL A 71 -0.61 -7.74 1.88
CA VAL A 71 0.46 -8.50 2.56
C VAL A 71 1.43 -9.09 1.54
N GLY A 72 0.93 -9.74 0.49
CA GLY A 72 1.75 -10.35 -0.55
C GLY A 72 2.60 -9.33 -1.30
N LEU A 73 2.00 -8.19 -1.69
CA LEU A 73 2.70 -7.09 -2.34
C LEU A 73 3.79 -6.48 -1.44
N GLY A 74 3.47 -6.24 -0.16
CA GLY A 74 4.43 -5.72 0.81
C GLY A 74 5.61 -6.68 1.03
N ILE A 75 5.33 -7.97 1.21
CA ILE A 75 6.37 -9.00 1.33
C ILE A 75 7.22 -9.08 0.07
N ALA A 76 6.62 -9.08 -1.12
CA ALA A 76 7.35 -9.12 -2.38
C ALA A 76 8.34 -7.94 -2.49
N ALA A 77 7.93 -6.73 -2.12
CA ALA A 77 8.80 -5.56 -2.13
C ALA A 77 9.92 -5.60 -1.06
N LEU A 78 9.71 -6.30 0.07
CA LEU A 78 10.76 -6.52 1.07
C LEU A 78 11.76 -7.61 0.66
N VAL A 79 11.28 -8.69 0.05
CA VAL A 79 12.10 -9.82 -0.40
C VAL A 79 12.91 -9.43 -1.64
N PHE A 80 12.29 -8.66 -2.54
CA PHE A 80 12.88 -8.20 -3.80
C PHE A 80 12.92 -6.66 -3.84
N PRO A 81 13.83 -6.00 -3.09
CA PRO A 81 13.93 -4.54 -3.04
C PRO A 81 14.60 -3.97 -4.29
N MET A 82 14.05 -4.29 -5.46
CA MET A 82 14.51 -3.85 -6.77
C MET A 82 13.55 -2.81 -7.35
N ARG A 83 14.08 -1.96 -8.23
CA ARG A 83 13.36 -0.82 -8.82
C ARG A 83 12.04 -1.24 -9.45
N GLU A 84 12.03 -2.35 -10.16
CA GLU A 84 10.89 -2.87 -10.90
C GLU A 84 9.76 -3.31 -9.98
N VAL A 85 10.08 -3.83 -8.78
CA VAL A 85 9.08 -4.25 -7.79
C VAL A 85 8.46 -3.03 -7.09
N PHE A 86 9.26 -2.02 -6.76
CA PHE A 86 8.71 -0.74 -6.29
C PHE A 86 7.84 -0.08 -7.35
N LEU A 87 8.27 -0.10 -8.61
CA LEU A 87 7.50 0.44 -9.73
C LEU A 87 6.18 -0.31 -9.93
N MET A 88 6.18 -1.65 -9.84
CA MET A 88 4.96 -2.46 -9.89
C MET A 88 3.98 -2.10 -8.77
N LEU A 89 4.49 -1.91 -7.54
CA LEU A 89 3.66 -1.44 -6.43
C LEU A 89 3.11 -0.02 -6.67
N GLY A 90 3.93 0.86 -7.24
CA GLY A 90 3.50 2.20 -7.65
C GLY A 90 2.41 2.17 -8.72
N ILE A 91 2.55 1.33 -9.75
CA ILE A 91 1.52 1.11 -10.79
C ILE A 91 0.23 0.57 -10.17
N THR A 92 0.35 -0.35 -9.21
CA THR A 92 -0.81 -0.89 -8.48
C THR A 92 -1.57 0.23 -7.78
N TYR A 93 -0.88 1.08 -7.02
CA TYR A 93 -1.50 2.24 -6.36
C TYR A 93 -2.04 3.27 -7.35
N ALA A 94 -1.38 3.48 -8.49
CA ALA A 94 -1.85 4.40 -9.53
C ALA A 94 -3.17 3.90 -10.15
N ALA A 95 -3.27 2.60 -10.44
CA ALA A 95 -4.50 1.99 -10.93
C ALA A 95 -5.63 2.10 -9.90
N ILE A 96 -5.35 1.79 -8.63
CA ILE A 96 -6.33 1.93 -7.54
C ILE A 96 -6.81 3.39 -7.44
N GLY A 97 -5.88 4.35 -7.36
CA GLY A 97 -6.20 5.77 -7.21
C GLY A 97 -6.95 6.35 -8.41
N ALA A 98 -6.57 5.97 -9.64
CA ALA A 98 -7.27 6.42 -10.84
C ALA A 98 -8.71 5.89 -10.87
N ILE A 99 -8.91 4.60 -10.64
CA ILE A 99 -10.25 3.99 -10.60
C ILE A 99 -11.07 4.60 -9.46
N ARG A 100 -10.51 4.70 -8.25
CA ARG A 100 -11.16 5.32 -7.10
C ARG A 100 -11.56 6.76 -7.40
N GLY A 101 -10.68 7.56 -7.98
CA GLY A 101 -10.95 8.97 -8.32
C GLY A 101 -12.14 9.12 -9.27
N VAL A 102 -12.22 8.28 -10.31
CA VAL A 102 -13.36 8.26 -11.25
C VAL A 102 -14.63 7.76 -10.55
N SER A 103 -14.56 6.61 -9.87
CA SER A 103 -15.70 6.02 -9.14
C SER A 103 -16.25 6.96 -8.06
N MET A 104 -15.42 7.71 -7.35
CA MET A 104 -15.87 8.67 -6.34
C MET A 104 -16.82 9.73 -6.89
N VAL A 105 -16.59 10.18 -8.13
CA VAL A 105 -17.45 11.15 -8.80
C VAL A 105 -18.73 10.47 -9.30
N LEU A 106 -18.59 9.32 -9.95
CA LEU A 106 -19.72 8.59 -10.53
C LEU A 106 -20.70 8.06 -9.47
N ASP A 107 -20.16 7.46 -8.41
CA ASP A 107 -20.90 6.80 -7.34
C ASP A 107 -21.27 7.77 -6.20
N ARG A 108 -20.90 9.06 -6.32
CA ARG A 108 -21.13 10.12 -5.31
C ARG A 108 -20.58 9.76 -3.92
N SER A 109 -19.49 9.01 -3.86
CA SER A 109 -18.87 8.52 -2.63
C SER A 109 -17.74 9.42 -2.13
N MET A 110 -17.90 10.75 -2.20
CA MET A 110 -16.94 11.74 -1.71
C MET A 110 -16.97 11.86 -0.18
N GLU A 111 -16.72 10.75 0.50
CA GLU A 111 -16.61 10.67 1.95
C GLU A 111 -15.18 10.95 2.41
N LYS A 112 -15.02 11.44 3.65
CA LYS A 112 -13.71 11.78 4.21
C LYS A 112 -12.71 10.62 4.13
N SER A 113 -13.13 9.41 4.46
CA SER A 113 -12.33 8.18 4.39
C SER A 113 -11.84 7.87 2.97
N ASN A 114 -12.70 8.08 1.98
CA ASN A 114 -12.41 7.80 0.58
C ASN A 114 -11.44 8.83 -0.01
N VAL A 115 -11.61 10.11 0.35
CA VAL A 115 -10.66 11.19 0.01
C VAL A 115 -9.29 10.94 0.65
N ILE A 116 -9.24 10.57 1.92
CA ILE A 116 -7.98 10.21 2.61
C ILE A 116 -7.29 9.05 1.88
N SER A 117 -8.06 8.04 1.47
CA SER A 117 -7.53 6.90 0.71
C SER A 117 -6.93 7.34 -0.62
N LEU A 118 -7.64 8.17 -1.40
CA LEU A 118 -7.16 8.69 -2.67
C LEU A 118 -5.86 9.52 -2.53
N VAL A 119 -5.82 10.42 -1.54
CA VAL A 119 -4.60 11.20 -1.25
C VAL A 119 -3.44 10.27 -0.86
N THR A 120 -3.70 9.26 -0.03
CA THR A 120 -2.69 8.27 0.36
C THR A 120 -2.16 7.52 -0.87
N GLU A 121 -3.05 7.08 -1.76
CA GLU A 121 -2.68 6.38 -3.00
C GLU A 121 -1.78 7.25 -3.88
N VAL A 122 -2.11 8.53 -4.10
CA VAL A 122 -1.29 9.46 -4.88
C VAL A 122 0.09 9.67 -4.25
N ILE A 123 0.18 9.84 -2.93
CA ILE A 123 1.46 9.99 -2.22
C ILE A 123 2.32 8.73 -2.40
N LEU A 124 1.71 7.55 -2.25
CA LEU A 124 2.43 6.28 -2.42
C LEU A 124 2.93 6.10 -3.86
N VAL A 125 2.14 6.48 -4.86
CA VAL A 125 2.56 6.47 -6.28
C VAL A 125 3.81 7.32 -6.47
N VAL A 126 3.79 8.57 -5.99
CA VAL A 126 4.93 9.49 -6.13
C VAL A 126 6.18 8.90 -5.48
N ILE A 127 6.06 8.40 -4.24
CA ILE A 127 7.19 7.80 -3.51
C ILE A 127 7.75 6.56 -4.21
N LEU A 128 6.89 5.69 -4.73
CA LEU A 128 7.30 4.40 -5.28
C LEU A 128 7.91 4.52 -6.69
N VAL A 129 7.47 5.52 -7.46
CA VAL A 129 7.92 5.74 -8.85
C VAL A 129 9.23 6.52 -8.93
N LEU A 130 9.43 7.53 -8.06
CA LEU A 130 10.66 8.34 -8.00
C LEU A 130 11.87 7.51 -7.55
#